data_AF-A0A852UPM8-F1
#
_entry.id   AF-A0A852UPM8-F1
#
_cell.length_a   1.000
_cell.length_b   1.000
_cell.length_c   1.000
_cell.angle_alpha   90.00
_cell.angle_beta   90.00
_cell.angle_gamma   90.00
#
_symmetry.space_group_name_H-M   'P 1'
#
loop_
_entity.id
_entity.type
_entity.pdbx_description
1 polymer ?
#
loop_
_entity_poly.entity_id
_entity_poly.type
_entity_poly.pdbx_seq_one_letter_code
_entity_poly.pdbx_strand_id
1 'polypeptide(L)'
;MKRIIAVAALLAGTAATLSGAGAAAEAKPRTPVSESQYRILLNQCDYAGSASLRADCRARVKSTYRIGAANPNLDCRTYSGVTVCGDLTLTGKQCECIANLVKAGLTYRRAEVECYTAVS
;
A
#
# COMPACT_ATOMS: atom_id res chain seq x y z
N MET A 1 57.23 -2.02 21.21
CA MET A 1 57.74 -2.65 19.95
C MET A 1 56.89 -2.04 18.81
N LYS A 2 57.39 -1.03 18.09
CA LYS A 2 57.96 -1.11 16.71
C LYS A 2 56.94 -1.80 15.75
N ARG A 3 56.33 -1.17 14.73
CA ARG A 3 56.75 -0.07 13.86
C ARG A 3 55.56 0.72 13.30
N ILE A 4 55.78 2.02 13.20
CA ILE A 4 55.02 3.01 12.42
C ILE A 4 55.29 2.77 10.93
N ILE A 5 54.25 2.76 10.09
CA ILE A 5 54.38 3.08 8.67
C ILE A 5 53.36 4.19 8.38
N ALA A 6 53.88 5.41 8.31
CA ALA A 6 53.21 6.55 7.71
C ALA A 6 53.41 6.45 6.20
N VAL A 7 52.33 6.60 5.43
CA VAL A 7 52.44 7.02 4.03
C VAL A 7 51.57 8.26 3.91
N ALA A 8 52.22 9.41 4.04
CA ALA A 8 51.71 10.68 3.59
C ALA A 8 51.85 10.72 2.07
N ALA A 9 50.74 10.84 1.36
CA ALA A 9 50.71 11.34 0.00
C ALA A 9 49.75 12.54 -0.02
N LEU A 10 50.31 13.71 0.25
CA LEU A 10 49.73 14.99 -0.13
C LEU A 10 49.87 15.12 -1.64
N LEU A 11 48.77 15.32 -2.36
CA LEU A 11 48.75 16.07 -3.61
C LEU A 11 47.41 16.79 -3.78
N ALA A 12 47.51 18.11 -3.80
CA ALA A 12 46.74 19.10 -4.57
C ALA A 12 45.20 19.15 -4.46
N GLY A 13 44.72 20.31 -4.01
CA GLY A 13 43.30 20.61 -3.90
C GLY A 13 42.60 20.91 -5.22
N THR A 14 41.28 20.74 -5.17
CA THR A 14 40.28 21.45 -5.99
C THR A 14 39.05 21.70 -5.14
N ALA A 15 38.56 22.92 -5.18
CA ALA A 15 37.31 23.36 -4.58
C ALA A 15 36.08 22.74 -5.28
N ALA A 16 34.93 22.82 -4.59
CA ALA A 16 33.57 22.52 -5.07
C ALA A 16 33.25 21.01 -5.20
N THR A 17 32.10 20.49 -4.78
CA THR A 17 30.78 21.04 -4.53
C THR A 17 30.12 20.28 -3.38
N LEU A 18 29.33 20.96 -2.53
CA LEU A 18 28.27 20.27 -1.79
C LEU A 18 27.28 19.71 -2.81
N SER A 19 27.49 18.48 -3.25
CA SER A 19 26.47 17.71 -3.94
C SER A 19 25.46 17.26 -2.88
N GLY A 20 24.61 18.20 -2.47
CA GLY A 20 23.28 17.87 -1.97
C GLY A 20 22.50 17.20 -3.08
N ALA A 21 22.87 15.96 -3.41
CA ALA A 21 21.99 15.04 -4.09
C ALA A 21 20.92 14.67 -3.07
N GLY A 22 19.98 15.58 -2.84
CA GLY A 22 18.65 15.20 -2.42
C GLY A 22 18.17 14.24 -3.49
N ALA A 23 18.32 12.94 -3.23
CA ALA A 23 17.68 11.91 -4.00
C ALA A 23 16.19 12.24 -3.90
N ALA A 24 15.67 12.94 -4.92
CA ALA A 24 14.25 12.99 -5.17
C ALA A 24 13.88 11.54 -5.37
N ALA A 25 13.38 10.89 -4.31
CA ALA A 25 12.88 9.54 -4.38
C ALA A 25 11.92 9.52 -5.56
N GLU A 26 12.29 8.81 -6.64
CA GLU A 26 11.45 8.71 -7.82
C GLU A 26 10.11 8.18 -7.34
N ALA A 27 9.12 9.07 -7.32
CA ALA A 27 7.80 8.71 -6.86
C ALA A 27 7.26 7.67 -7.83
N LYS A 28 7.11 6.44 -7.36
CA LYS A 28 6.56 5.34 -8.16
C LYS A 28 5.30 5.84 -8.88
N PRO A 29 5.18 5.64 -10.20
CA PRO A 29 4.02 6.11 -10.94
C PRO A 29 2.75 5.51 -10.36
N ARG A 30 1.75 6.38 -10.12
CA ARG A 30 0.44 5.98 -9.60
C ARG A 30 -0.42 5.38 -10.70
N THR A 31 -1.17 4.34 -10.34
CA THR A 31 -2.09 3.64 -11.23
C THR A 31 -3.33 4.52 -11.51
N PRO A 32 -3.63 4.83 -12.79
CA PRO A 32 -4.87 5.53 -13.13
C PRO A 32 -6.07 4.62 -12.88
N VAL A 33 -7.14 5.18 -12.32
CA VAL A 33 -8.46 4.53 -12.15
C VAL A 33 -9.56 5.55 -12.42
N SER A 34 -10.78 5.11 -12.71
CA SER A 34 -11.92 6.04 -12.86
C SER A 34 -12.28 6.68 -11.52
N GLU A 35 -12.99 7.80 -11.56
CA GLU A 35 -13.53 8.47 -10.35
C GLU A 35 -14.33 7.50 -9.46
N SER A 36 -15.19 6.68 -10.08
CA SER A 36 -16.00 5.69 -9.36
C SER A 36 -15.14 4.63 -8.67
N GLN A 37 -14.13 4.11 -9.37
CA GLN A 37 -13.18 3.14 -8.80
C GLN A 37 -12.39 3.74 -7.63
N TYR A 38 -11.91 4.99 -7.79
CA TYR A 38 -11.19 5.70 -6.74
C TYR A 38 -12.05 5.90 -5.49
N ARG A 39 -13.33 6.23 -5.67
CA ARG A 39 -14.29 6.34 -4.56
C ARG A 39 -14.53 5.01 -3.86
N ILE A 40 -14.66 3.90 -4.59
CA ILE A 40 -14.77 2.56 -3.97
C ILE A 40 -13.53 2.26 -3.11
N LEU A 41 -12.34 2.49 -3.67
CA LEU A 41 -11.06 2.31 -2.96
C LEU A 41 -10.97 3.15 -1.68
N LEU A 42 -11.51 4.37 -1.67
CA LEU A 42 -11.53 5.19 -0.47
C LEU A 42 -12.61 4.75 0.53
N ASN A 43 -13.81 4.45 0.06
CA ASN A 43 -14.95 4.08 0.90
C ASN A 43 -14.72 2.76 1.62
N GLN A 44 -14.08 1.78 0.96
CA GLN A 44 -13.78 0.49 1.59
C GLN A 44 -12.88 0.64 2.83
N CYS A 45 -12.10 1.72 2.92
CA CYS A 45 -11.27 1.97 4.09
C CYS A 45 -12.08 2.18 5.37
N ASP A 46 -13.38 2.48 5.30
CA ASP A 46 -14.21 2.69 6.49
C ASP A 46 -14.41 1.39 7.29
N TYR A 47 -14.28 0.24 6.63
CA TYR A 47 -14.33 -1.09 7.23
C TYR A 47 -13.06 -1.50 7.98
N ALA A 48 -12.00 -0.68 7.97
CA ALA A 48 -10.82 -0.97 8.76
C ALA A 48 -11.14 -0.79 10.27
N GLY A 49 -10.69 -1.74 11.09
CA GLY A 49 -11.12 -1.86 12.49
C GLY A 49 -10.66 -0.76 13.48
N SER A 50 -9.84 0.20 13.06
CA SER A 50 -9.40 1.31 13.92
C SER A 50 -9.13 2.59 13.14
N ALA A 51 -9.16 3.75 13.80
CA ALA A 51 -8.89 5.05 13.17
C ALA A 51 -7.52 5.11 12.47
N SER A 52 -6.48 4.52 13.08
CA SER A 52 -5.15 4.42 12.48
C SER A 52 -5.19 3.60 11.19
N LEU A 53 -5.82 2.42 11.22
CA LEU A 53 -5.92 1.56 10.04
C LEU A 53 -6.73 2.22 8.90
N ARG A 54 -7.76 3.01 9.23
CA ARG A 54 -8.49 3.80 8.23
C ARG A 54 -7.59 4.87 7.60
N ALA A 55 -6.80 5.58 8.40
CA ALA A 55 -5.86 6.57 7.91
C ALA A 55 -4.79 5.95 7.01
N ASP A 56 -4.21 4.83 7.43
CA ASP A 56 -3.19 4.09 6.67
C ASP A 56 -3.75 3.54 5.35
N CYS A 57 -4.98 3.00 5.37
CA CYS A 57 -5.69 2.58 4.16
C CYS A 57 -5.86 3.74 3.17
N ARG A 58 -6.38 4.88 3.63
CA ARG A 58 -6.59 6.06 2.78
C ARG A 58 -5.26 6.62 2.26
N ALA A 59 -4.20 6.61 3.07
CA ALA A 59 -2.87 7.02 2.64
C ALA A 59 -2.32 6.12 1.52
N ARG A 60 -2.47 4.79 1.67
CA ARG A 60 -2.07 3.82 0.64
C ARG A 60 -2.87 3.97 -0.65
N VAL A 61 -4.18 4.21 -0.56
CA VAL A 61 -5.01 4.47 -1.75
C VAL A 61 -4.50 5.70 -2.50
N LYS A 62 -4.25 6.80 -1.79
CA LYS A 62 -3.74 8.06 -2.37
C LYS A 62 -2.32 7.94 -2.93
N SER A 63 -1.48 7.09 -2.35
CA SER A 63 -0.11 6.88 -2.84
C SER A 63 -0.04 5.91 -4.02
N THR A 64 -1.01 4.99 -4.14
CA THR A 64 -1.02 3.95 -5.18
C THR A 64 -1.83 4.37 -6.40
N TYR A 65 -2.94 5.05 -6.20
CA TYR A 65 -3.92 5.35 -7.26
C TYR A 65 -4.04 6.85 -7.52
N ARG A 66 -4.47 7.19 -8.72
CA ARG A 66 -4.88 8.54 -9.11
C ARG A 66 -6.10 8.45 -10.00
N ILE A 67 -6.92 9.50 -9.97
CA ILE A 67 -8.05 9.63 -10.91
C ILE A 67 -7.49 9.80 -12.33
N GLY A 68 -8.11 9.10 -13.29
CA GLY A 68 -7.73 9.07 -14.69
C GLY A 68 -8.66 8.16 -15.49
N ALA A 69 -8.10 7.45 -16.47
CA ALA A 69 -8.85 6.46 -17.24
C ALA A 69 -9.30 5.29 -16.35
N ALA A 70 -10.46 4.71 -16.65
CA ALA A 70 -10.91 3.49 -16.01
C ALA A 70 -9.87 2.37 -16.16
N ASN A 71 -9.60 1.65 -15.08
CA ASN A 71 -8.69 0.53 -15.10
C ASN A 71 -9.47 -0.79 -15.12
N PRO A 72 -9.56 -1.48 -16.27
CA PRO A 72 -10.27 -2.75 -16.36
C PRO A 72 -9.56 -3.89 -15.62
N ASN A 73 -8.28 -3.71 -15.28
CA ASN A 73 -7.47 -4.70 -14.56
C ASN A 73 -7.48 -4.49 -13.04
N LEU A 74 -8.18 -3.47 -12.53
CA LEU A 74 -8.38 -3.30 -11.10
C LEU A 74 -9.28 -4.43 -10.59
N ASP A 75 -8.80 -5.22 -9.64
CA ASP A 75 -9.61 -6.29 -9.04
C ASP A 75 -10.77 -5.68 -8.24
N CYS A 76 -11.93 -5.52 -8.87
CA CYS A 76 -13.15 -5.07 -8.21
C CYS A 76 -14.11 -6.25 -8.12
N ARG A 77 -14.59 -6.50 -6.91
CA ARG A 77 -15.46 -7.63 -6.60
C ARG A 77 -16.66 -7.18 -5.77
N THR A 78 -17.81 -7.74 -6.09
CA THR A 78 -19.07 -7.42 -5.44
C THR A 78 -19.71 -8.68 -4.89
N TYR A 79 -19.97 -8.69 -3.59
CA TYR A 79 -20.72 -9.75 -2.93
C TYR A 79 -21.73 -9.12 -1.98
N SER A 80 -22.94 -9.67 -1.93
CA SER A 80 -24.01 -9.21 -1.03
C SER A 80 -24.27 -7.69 -1.11
N GLY A 81 -24.16 -7.11 -2.32
CA GLY A 81 -24.36 -5.68 -2.57
C GLY A 81 -23.18 -4.77 -2.18
N VAL A 82 -22.12 -5.30 -1.57
CA VAL A 82 -20.92 -4.54 -1.21
C VAL A 82 -19.85 -4.75 -2.27
N THR A 83 -19.27 -3.64 -2.75
CA THR A 83 -18.17 -3.65 -3.72
C THR A 83 -16.90 -3.18 -3.05
N VAL A 84 -15.82 -3.92 -3.26
CA VAL A 84 -14.46 -3.54 -2.85
C VAL A 84 -13.50 -3.72 -4.03
N CYS A 85 -12.43 -2.94 -4.05
CA CYS A 85 -11.43 -2.99 -5.12
C CYS A 85 -9.99 -3.12 -4.57
N GLY A 86 -9.13 -3.78 -5.33
CA GLY A 86 -7.73 -3.98 -5.01
C GLY A 86 -7.52 -4.80 -3.74
N ASP A 87 -6.31 -4.66 -3.17
CA ASP A 87 -5.93 -5.41 -1.98
C ASP A 87 -6.58 -4.85 -0.72
N LEU A 88 -7.10 -5.74 0.12
CA LEU A 88 -7.66 -5.42 1.42
C LEU A 88 -6.60 -5.59 2.51
N THR A 89 -6.48 -4.59 3.40
CA THR A 89 -5.71 -4.78 4.63
C THR A 89 -6.59 -5.45 5.65
N LEU A 90 -6.34 -6.73 5.87
CA LEU A 90 -7.09 -7.55 6.81
C LEU A 90 -6.52 -7.46 8.22
N THR A 91 -7.40 -7.39 9.22
CA THR A 91 -7.05 -7.56 10.63
C THR A 91 -6.97 -9.05 10.99
N GLY A 92 -6.38 -9.39 12.13
CA GLY A 92 -6.34 -10.79 12.61
C GLY A 92 -7.73 -11.43 12.72
N LYS A 93 -8.72 -10.67 13.21
CA LYS A 93 -10.12 -11.13 13.30
C LYS A 93 -10.75 -11.38 11.92
N GLN A 94 -10.45 -10.53 10.94
CA GLN A 94 -10.93 -10.71 9.57
C GLN A 94 -10.30 -11.94 8.92
N CYS A 95 -9.00 -12.19 9.15
CA CYS A 95 -8.34 -13.41 8.69
C CYS A 95 -8.97 -14.68 9.29
N GLU A 96 -9.28 -14.67 10.59
CA GLU A 96 -9.96 -15.78 11.26
C GLU A 96 -11.37 -16.01 10.70
N CYS A 97 -12.14 -14.94 10.50
CA CYS A 97 -13.44 -15.01 9.83
C CYS A 97 -13.34 -15.65 8.45
N ILE A 98 -12.36 -15.24 7.63
CA ILE A 98 -12.15 -15.80 6.29
C ILE A 98 -11.85 -17.29 6.37
N ALA A 99 -10.96 -17.70 7.28
CA ALA A 99 -10.63 -19.12 7.47
C ALA A 99 -11.87 -19.95 7.84
N ASN A 100 -12.73 -19.43 8.72
CA ASN A 100 -13.97 -20.08 9.13
C ASN A 100 -14.97 -20.20 7.98
N LEU A 101 -15.19 -19.13 7.22
CA LEU A 101 -16.12 -19.15 6.07
C LEU A 101 -15.61 -20.05 4.94
N VAL A 102 -14.30 -20.04 4.67
CA VAL A 102 -13.69 -20.94 3.67
C VAL A 102 -13.84 -22.40 4.10
N LYS A 103 -13.59 -22.71 5.38
CA LYS A 103 -13.83 -24.05 5.94
C LYS A 103 -15.29 -24.47 5.85
N ALA A 104 -16.22 -23.52 5.92
CA ALA A 104 -17.65 -23.74 5.73
C ALA A 104 -18.07 -23.82 4.25
N GLY A 105 -17.14 -23.73 3.30
CA GLY A 105 -17.37 -23.93 1.88
C GLY A 105 -17.49 -22.66 1.02
N LEU A 106 -17.26 -21.47 1.58
CA LEU A 106 -17.19 -20.25 0.77
C LEU A 106 -15.86 -20.17 0.00
N THR A 107 -15.90 -19.51 -1.16
CA THR A 107 -14.67 -19.14 -1.85
C THR A 107 -13.92 -18.08 -1.06
N TYR A 108 -12.58 -18.11 -1.12
CA TYR A 108 -11.75 -17.10 -0.45
C TYR A 108 -12.18 -15.69 -0.83
N ARG A 109 -12.39 -15.42 -2.13
CA ARG A 109 -12.77 -14.10 -2.65
C ARG A 109 -14.10 -13.59 -2.08
N ARG A 110 -15.08 -14.48 -1.88
CA ARG A 110 -16.35 -14.13 -1.25
C ARG A 110 -16.17 -13.89 0.24
N ALA A 111 -15.50 -14.82 0.94
CA ALA A 111 -15.23 -14.73 2.36
C ALA A 111 -14.46 -13.44 2.71
N GLU A 112 -13.51 -13.04 1.86
CA GLU A 112 -12.73 -11.81 2.05
C GLU A 112 -13.62 -10.56 2.08
N VAL A 113 -14.56 -10.43 1.14
CA VAL A 113 -15.49 -9.29 1.11
C VAL A 113 -16.47 -9.34 2.28
N GLU A 114 -17.05 -10.49 2.55
CA GLU A 114 -18.03 -10.64 3.63
C GLU A 114 -17.38 -10.33 5.00
N CYS A 115 -16.22 -10.92 5.28
CA CYS A 115 -15.51 -10.70 6.54
C CYS A 115 -14.93 -9.28 6.66
N TYR A 116 -14.44 -8.69 5.57
CA TYR A 116 -13.92 -7.33 5.60
C TYR A 116 -14.99 -6.33 6.04
N THR A 117 -16.23 -6.54 5.61
CA THR A 117 -17.34 -5.61 5.87
C THR A 117 -18.11 -5.92 7.16
N ALA A 118 -18.13 -7.18 7.60
CA ALA A 118 -18.90 -7.64 8.76
C ALA A 118 -18.11 -7.66 10.07
N VAL A 119 -16.77 -7.69 10.02
CA VAL A 119 -15.91 -7.83 11.20
C VAL A 119 -15.03 -6.59 11.33
N SER A 120 -15.44 -5.65 12.19
CA SER A 120 -14.74 -4.38 12.50
C SER A 120 -14.15 -4.38 13.90
#